data_AF-A0A2D4S712-F1
#
_entry.id   AF-A0A2D4S712-F1
#
_cell.length_a   1.000
_cell.length_b   1.000
_cell.length_c   1.000
_cell.angle_alpha   90.00
_cell.angle_beta   90.00
_cell.angle_gamma   90.00
#
_symmetry.space_group_name_H-M   'P 1'
#
loop_
_entity.id
_entity.type
_entity.pdbx_description
1 polymer ?
#
loop_
_entity_poly.entity_id
_entity_poly.type
_entity_poly.pdbx_seq_one_letter_code
_entity_poly.pdbx_strand_id
1 'polypeptide(L)' 'MKAELLDKIASQISALLPEQASQDMKHNIQQVLARQLNKLDVVSRDEFDAQQAVLLRTREKLDALEKQVANMEAQLKP' A
#
# COMPACT_ATOMS: atom_id res chain seq x y z
N MET A 1 -2.20 -10.86 -7.56
CA MET A 1 -2.65 -9.64 -6.86
C MET A 1 -2.19 -8.31 -7.47
N LYS A 2 -0.87 -7.99 -7.62
CA LYS A 2 -0.45 -6.70 -8.23
C LYS A 2 -1.00 -6.50 -9.66
N ALA A 3 -0.95 -7.54 -10.49
CA ALA A 3 -1.44 -7.50 -11.87
C ALA A 3 -2.96 -7.23 -11.96
N GLU A 4 -3.77 -7.87 -11.12
CA GLU A 4 -5.23 -7.73 -11.16
C GLU A 4 -5.73 -6.33 -10.73
N LEU A 5 -5.01 -5.69 -9.80
CA LEU A 5 -5.30 -4.31 -9.40
C LEU A 5 -4.94 -3.33 -10.53
N LEU A 6 -3.78 -3.53 -11.16
CA LEU A 6 -3.35 -2.72 -12.31
C LEU A 6 -4.30 -2.90 -13.49
N ASP A 7 -4.75 -4.12 -13.77
CA ASP A 7 -5.75 -4.40 -14.79
C ASP A 7 -7.11 -3.76 -14.48
N LYS A 8 -7.54 -3.77 -13.21
CA LYS A 8 -8.76 -3.05 -12.79
C LYS A 8 -8.64 -1.55 -13.02
N ILE A 9 -7.52 -0.93 -12.60
CA ILE A 9 -7.30 0.51 -12.81
C ILE A 9 -7.25 0.82 -14.32
N ALA A 10 -6.53 0.02 -15.10
CA ALA A 10 -6.46 0.17 -16.55
C ALA A 10 -7.86 0.07 -17.20
N SER A 11 -8.69 -0.88 -16.76
CA SER A 11 -10.06 -1.05 -17.25
C SER A 11 -10.97 0.13 -16.89
N GLN A 12 -10.87 0.67 -15.67
CA GLN A 12 -11.66 1.82 -15.23
C GLN A 12 -11.28 3.08 -16.00
N ILE A 13 -9.98 3.31 -16.22
CA ILE A 13 -9.52 4.46 -17.01
C ILE A 13 -9.91 4.30 -18.48
N SER A 14 -9.86 3.07 -19.00
CA SER A 14 -10.32 2.79 -20.37
C SER A 14 -11.82 3.05 -20.56
N ALA A 15 -12.62 2.84 -19.52
CA ALA A 15 -14.06 3.14 -19.53
C ALA A 15 -14.35 4.65 -19.48
N LEU A 16 -13.39 5.49 -19.06
CA LEU A 16 -13.48 6.95 -19.10
C LEU A 16 -13.02 7.53 -20.44
N LEU A 17 -12.48 6.71 -21.34
CA LEU A 17 -12.08 7.15 -22.68
C LEU A 17 -13.31 7.33 -23.58
N PRO A 18 -13.30 8.34 -24.48
CA PRO A 18 -14.38 8.55 -25.43
C PRO A 18 -14.60 7.29 -26.28
N GLU A 19 -15.86 6.88 -26.49
CA GLU A 19 -16.17 5.67 -27.27
C GLU A 19 -15.59 5.73 -28.69
N GLN A 20 -15.47 6.95 -29.25
CA GLN A 20 -14.97 7.22 -30.60
C GLN A 20 -13.43 7.16 -30.71
N ALA A 21 -12.72 6.97 -29.60
CA ALA A 21 -11.26 6.80 -29.63
C ALA A 21 -10.90 5.48 -30.35
N SER A 22 -9.93 5.55 -31.26
CA SER A 22 -9.45 4.38 -31.99
C SER A 22 -8.90 3.32 -31.04
N GLN A 23 -8.96 2.05 -31.45
CA GLN A 23 -8.43 0.94 -30.66
C GLN A 23 -6.93 1.14 -30.35
N ASP A 24 -6.16 1.68 -31.30
CA ASP A 24 -4.74 2.02 -31.13
C ASP A 24 -4.53 3.10 -30.07
N MET A 25 -5.39 4.13 -30.03
CA MET A 25 -5.32 5.18 -29.02
C MET A 25 -5.62 4.62 -27.63
N LYS A 26 -6.64 3.76 -27.50
CA LYS A 26 -6.97 3.09 -26.23
C LYS A 26 -5.79 2.23 -25.76
N HIS A 27 -5.16 1.48 -26.66
CA HIS A 27 -4.00 0.65 -26.35
C HIS A 27 -2.79 1.48 -25.88
N ASN A 28 -2.47 2.57 -26.60
CA ASN A 28 -1.38 3.48 -26.23
C ASN A 28 -1.60 4.11 -24.86
N ILE A 29 -2.83 4.52 -24.53
CA ILE A 29 -3.17 5.09 -23.23
C ILE A 29 -3.02 4.05 -22.12
N GLN A 30 -3.53 2.82 -22.31
CA GLN A 30 -3.36 1.73 -21.36
C GLN A 30 -1.87 1.43 -21.09
N GLN A 31 -1.04 1.37 -22.14
CA GLN A 31 0.39 1.14 -21.99
C GLN A 31 1.10 2.27 -21.22
N VAL A 32 0.77 3.53 -21.51
CA VAL A 32 1.34 4.68 -20.79
C VAL A 32 0.92 4.64 -19.32
N LEU A 33 -0.34 4.36 -19.01
CA LEU A 33 -0.82 4.25 -17.64
C LEU A 33 -0.16 3.10 -16.89
N ALA A 34 -0.07 1.91 -17.48
CA ALA A 34 0.61 0.78 -16.88
C ALA A 34 2.09 1.12 -16.58
N ARG A 35 2.79 1.79 -17.51
CA ARG A 35 4.18 2.24 -17.29
C ARG A 35 4.29 3.29 -16.19
N GLN A 36 3.36 4.22 -16.08
CA GLN A 36 3.39 5.26 -15.04
C GLN A 36 3.00 4.71 -13.67
N LEU A 37 2.04 3.79 -13.60
CA LEU A 37 1.66 3.10 -12.37
C LEU A 37 2.79 2.20 -11.86
N ASN A 38 3.53 1.53 -12.76
CA ASN A 38 4.72 0.75 -12.39
C ASN A 38 5.89 1.62 -11.88
N LYS A 39 5.89 2.93 -12.18
CA LYS A 39 6.87 3.88 -11.62
C LYS A 39 6.46 4.48 -10.29
N LEU A 40 5.17 4.39 -9.92
CA LEU A 40 4.77 4.68 -8.55
C LEU A 40 5.27 3.48 -7.72
N ASP A 41 5.92 3.73 -6.59
CA ASP A 41 6.40 2.69 -5.67
C ASP A 41 5.22 1.99 -4.96
N VAL A 42 4.32 1.39 -5.75
CA VAL A 42 3.08 0.80 -5.27
C VAL A 42 3.41 -0.55 -4.63
N VAL A 43 3.18 -0.64 -3.33
CA VAL A 43 3.19 -1.90 -2.60
C VAL A 43 1.87 -2.64 -2.82
N SER A 44 1.93 -3.97 -2.85
CA SER A 44 0.73 -4.80 -2.90
C SER A 44 -0.07 -4.67 -1.61
N ARG A 45 -1.35 -5.02 -1.70
CA ARG A 45 -2.22 -5.08 -0.52
C ARG A 45 -1.67 -6.02 0.55
N ASP A 46 -1.16 -7.18 0.16
CA ASP A 46 -0.57 -8.14 1.10
C ASP A 46 0.68 -7.60 1.79
N GLU A 47 1.57 -6.92 1.05
CA GLU A 47 2.77 -6.28 1.63
C GLU A 47 2.37 -5.18 2.61
N PHE A 48 1.34 -4.39 2.29
CA PHE A 48 0.78 -3.38 3.18
C PHE A 48 0.21 -3.99 4.46
N ASP A 49 -0.63 -5.02 4.34
CA ASP A 49 -1.26 -5.68 5.49
C ASP A 49 -0.21 -6.38 6.37
N ALA A 50 0.85 -6.95 5.77
CA ALA A 50 2.00 -7.50 6.49
C ALA A 50 2.74 -6.41 7.29
N GLN A 51 3.00 -5.25 6.70
CA GLN A 51 3.64 -4.12 7.41
C GLN A 51 2.75 -3.61 8.56
N GLN A 52 1.44 -3.52 8.34
CA GLN A 52 0.50 -3.13 9.39
C GLN A 52 0.55 -4.10 10.59
N ALA A 53 0.62 -5.41 10.33
CA ALA A 53 0.75 -6.42 11.38
C ALA A 53 2.07 -6.28 12.18
N VAL A 54 3.18 -5.97 11.48
CA VAL A 54 4.47 -5.70 12.15
C VAL A 54 4.38 -4.46 13.03
N LEU A 55 3.74 -3.39 12.55
CA LEU A 55 3.55 -2.16 13.33
C LEU A 55 2.70 -2.40 14.58
N LEU A 56 1.62 -3.17 14.46
CA LEU A 56 0.76 -3.53 15.58
C LEU A 56 1.57 -4.25 16.68
N ARG A 57 2.30 -5.31 16.30
CA ARG A 57 3.15 -6.05 17.25
C ARG A 57 4.25 -5.18 17.87
N THR A 58 4.79 -4.25 17.11
CA THR A 58 5.80 -3.31 17.61
C THR A 58 5.19 -2.38 18.67
N ARG A 59 3.97 -1.89 18.46
CA ARG A 59 3.26 -1.08 19.44
C ARG A 59 2.98 -1.86 20.72
N GLU A 60 2.49 -3.09 20.61
CA GLU A 60 2.25 -3.95 21.78
C GLU A 60 3.53 -4.20 22.60
N LYS A 61 4.65 -4.45 21.91
CA LYS A 61 5.97 -4.61 22.56
C LYS A 61 6.45 -3.32 23.21
N LEU A 62 6.24 -2.17 22.54
CA LEU A 62 6.60 -0.86 23.08
C LEU A 62 5.83 -0.58 24.37
N ASP A 63 4.51 -0.75 24.36
CA ASP A 63 3.66 -0.56 25.54
C ASP A 63 4.09 -1.47 26.71
N ALA A 64 4.51 -2.70 26.42
CA ALA A 64 5.01 -3.63 27.43
C ALA A 64 6.35 -3.17 28.02
N LEU A 65 7.27 -2.68 27.19
CA LEU A 65 8.56 -2.15 27.63
C LEU A 65 8.38 -0.87 28.45
N GLU A 66 7.49 0.05 28.03
CA GLU A 66 7.17 1.26 28.78
C GLU A 66 6.66 0.94 30.19
N LYS A 67 5.80 -0.06 30.33
CA LYS A 67 5.33 -0.54 31.65
C LYS A 67 6.47 -1.12 32.50
N GLN A 68 7.36 -1.90 31.88
CA GLN A 68 8.52 -2.46 32.60
C GLN A 68 9.44 -1.35 33.11
N VAL A 69 9.75 -0.36 32.27
CA VAL A 69 10.56 0.80 32.65
C VAL A 69 9.89 1.58 33.77
N ALA A 70 8.59 1.89 33.66
CA ALA A 70 7.87 2.61 34.71
C ALA A 70 7.89 1.88 36.06
N ASN A 71 7.76 0.55 36.05
CA ASN A 71 7.85 -0.27 37.26
C ASN A 71 9.26 -0.20 37.88
N MET A 72 10.30 -0.27 37.06
CA MET A 72 11.69 -0.17 37.52
C MET A 72 11.98 1.23 38.08
N GLU A 73 11.52 2.29 37.41
CA GLU A 73 11.65 3.66 37.88
C GLU A 73 10.93 3.90 39.21
N ALA A 74 9.75 3.28 39.40
CA ALA A 74 9.03 3.36 40.67
C ALA A 74 9.77 2.66 41.82
N GLN A 75 10.50 1.57 41.53
CA GLN A 75 11.33 0.87 42.52
C GLN A 75 12.64 1.60 42.85
N LEU A 76 13.14 2.44 41.94
CA LEU A 76 14.39 3.20 42.10
C LEU A 76 14.19 4.58 42.73
N LYS A 77 12.96 5.10 42.76
CA LYS A 77 12.65 6.32 43.50
C LYS A 77 12.64 6.00 45.01
N PRO A 78 13.45 6.70 45.84
CA PRO A 78 13.50 6.48 47.29
C PRO A 78 12.19 6.83 48.00
#